data_AF-A0A6Y0F493-F1
#
_entry.id   AF-A0A6Y0F493-F1
#
_cell.length_a   1.000
_cell.length_b   1.000
_cell.length_c   1.000
_cell.angle_alpha   90.00
_cell.angle_beta   90.00
_cell.angle_gamma   90.00
#
_symmetry.space_group_name_H-M   'P 1'
#
loop_
_entity.id
_entity.type
_entity.pdbx_description
1 polymer ?
#
loop_
_entity_poly.entity_id
_entity_poly.type
_entity_poly.pdbx_seq_one_letter_code
_entity_poly.pdbx_strand_id
1 'polypeptide(L)'
;MIIEMRLGAASTASTKYAPLLLGRSSDDRRRGCLQYGGAKRTLRWAGKGFQPQNLARGYYHDDELDKGISALLKGRAHRRFDVAKLTASTVRSCIIPEDGCKFVVADYSNVEGRGLAFLSGEETALDTFRAGLDIYCVTAGKMFGMDPDDIKKNFKDIRQIGKACELALGYEGGVGAFVTFAKNLGLNLIEMAKTMAGTFPDHIWTATARGYEWARIQ
;
A
#
# COMPACT_ATOMS: atom_id res chain seq x y z
N MET A 1 19.05 2.74 -18.79
CA MET A 1 18.55 3.49 -19.97
C MET A 1 17.55 2.70 -20.84
N ILE A 2 17.93 1.74 -21.70
CA ILE A 2 16.95 1.02 -22.58
C ILE A 2 15.94 0.17 -21.78
N ILE A 3 16.39 -0.52 -20.73
CA ILE A 3 15.52 -1.35 -19.87
C ILE A 3 14.49 -0.50 -19.14
N GLU A 4 14.89 0.65 -18.59
CA GLU A 4 13.99 1.60 -17.91
C GLU A 4 12.97 2.22 -18.86
N MET A 5 13.39 2.58 -20.08
CA MET A 5 12.48 3.09 -21.10
C MET A 5 11.48 2.02 -21.56
N ARG A 6 11.90 0.76 -21.66
CA ARG A 6 11.00 -0.38 -21.96
C ARG A 6 10.03 -0.67 -20.82
N LEU A 7 10.48 -0.62 -19.56
CA LEU A 7 9.62 -0.72 -18.37
C LEU A 7 8.59 0.43 -18.32
N GLY A 8 9.02 1.65 -18.68
CA GLY A 8 8.14 2.80 -18.80
C GLY A 8 7.10 2.66 -19.92
N ALA A 9 7.50 2.17 -21.10
CA ALA A 9 6.59 1.93 -22.22
C ALA A 9 5.60 0.77 -21.96
N ALA A 10 5.99 -0.21 -21.15
CA ALA A 10 5.12 -1.29 -20.66
C ALA A 10 4.15 -0.84 -19.54
N SER A 11 4.27 0.40 -19.06
CA SER A 11 3.38 0.95 -18.04
C SER A 11 1.95 1.06 -18.55
N THR A 12 1.02 0.42 -17.86
CA THR A 12 -0.44 0.50 -18.11
C THR A 12 -1.03 1.86 -17.72
N ALA A 13 -0.22 2.83 -17.33
CA ALA A 13 -0.74 4.12 -16.90
C ALA A 13 -1.20 4.98 -18.09
N SER A 14 -0.51 4.91 -19.23
CA SER A 14 -0.93 5.57 -20.47
C SER A 14 -2.19 4.95 -21.06
N THR A 15 -2.45 3.65 -20.81
CA THR A 15 -3.64 2.96 -21.31
C THR A 15 -4.92 3.38 -20.58
N LYS A 16 -4.82 4.13 -19.46
CA LYS A 16 -5.97 4.63 -18.69
C LYS A 16 -6.63 5.87 -19.30
N TYR A 17 -5.93 6.60 -20.18
CA TYR A 17 -6.48 7.78 -20.86
C TYR A 17 -7.57 7.39 -21.88
N ALA A 18 -7.40 6.28 -22.61
CA ALA A 18 -8.40 5.86 -23.59
C ALA A 18 -9.77 5.52 -22.95
N PRO A 19 -9.86 4.72 -21.88
CA PRO A 19 -11.11 4.49 -21.15
C PRO A 19 -11.73 5.75 -20.52
N LEU A 20 -10.91 6.77 -20.18
CA LEU A 20 -11.41 8.07 -19.72
C LEU A 20 -12.12 8.80 -20.86
N LEU A 21 -11.46 8.93 -22.01
CA LEU A 21 -11.99 9.65 -23.18
C LEU A 21 -13.20 8.95 -23.78
N LEU A 22 -13.15 7.63 -23.96
CA LEU A 22 -14.24 6.84 -24.53
C LEU A 22 -15.47 6.78 -23.60
N GLY A 23 -15.27 6.93 -22.29
CA GLY A 23 -16.33 6.85 -21.30
C GLY A 23 -17.06 8.16 -21.02
N ARG A 24 -16.70 9.25 -21.71
CA ARG A 24 -17.19 10.62 -21.52
C ARG A 24 -18.65 10.74 -21.96
N SER A 25 -19.51 11.22 -21.08
CA SER A 25 -20.92 11.51 -21.38
C SER A 25 -21.06 12.85 -22.12
N SER A 26 -22.26 13.15 -22.62
CA SER A 26 -22.54 14.39 -23.37
C SER A 26 -22.32 15.68 -22.56
N ASP A 27 -22.35 15.59 -21.23
CA ASP A 27 -22.10 16.66 -20.27
C ASP A 27 -20.63 16.73 -19.79
N ASP A 28 -19.71 16.10 -20.52
CA ASP A 28 -18.28 16.00 -20.20
C ASP A 28 -17.95 15.24 -18.90
N ARG A 29 -18.92 14.55 -18.30
CA ARG A 29 -18.71 13.78 -17.07
C ARG A 29 -18.52 12.30 -17.36
N ARG A 30 -17.82 11.61 -16.45
CA ARG A 30 -17.61 10.15 -16.51
C ARG A 30 -18.57 9.43 -15.56
N ARG A 31 -19.42 8.54 -16.08
CA ARG A 31 -20.43 7.77 -15.31
C ARG A 31 -20.26 6.25 -15.42
N GLY A 32 -20.73 5.50 -14.43
CA GLY A 32 -20.71 4.04 -14.48
C GLY A 32 -19.32 3.42 -14.38
N CYS A 33 -18.42 4.04 -13.59
CA CYS A 33 -17.07 3.50 -13.35
C CYS A 33 -17.03 2.38 -12.32
N LEU A 34 -18.07 2.21 -11.52
CA LEU A 34 -18.12 1.25 -10.43
C LEU A 34 -19.33 0.33 -10.59
N GLN A 35 -19.13 -0.94 -10.26
CA GLN A 35 -20.16 -1.97 -10.25
C GLN A 35 -20.18 -2.63 -8.87
N TYR A 36 -21.36 -2.65 -8.25
CA TYR A 36 -21.59 -3.37 -7.01
C TYR A 36 -21.46 -4.89 -7.21
N GLY A 37 -20.89 -5.59 -6.22
CA GLY A 37 -20.75 -7.04 -6.27
C GLY A 37 -19.81 -7.55 -7.37
N GLY A 38 -18.99 -6.69 -7.99
CA GLY A 38 -18.06 -7.11 -9.03
C GLY A 38 -16.97 -8.05 -8.52
N ALA A 39 -16.56 -7.90 -7.25
CA ALA A 39 -15.71 -8.86 -6.56
C ALA A 39 -16.57 -9.99 -5.97
N LYS A 40 -16.89 -11.02 -6.77
CA LYS A 40 -17.86 -12.07 -6.43
C LYS A 40 -17.69 -12.73 -5.04
N ARG A 41 -16.46 -12.85 -4.54
CA ARG A 41 -16.17 -13.50 -3.23
C ARG A 41 -16.37 -12.58 -2.02
N THR A 42 -16.14 -11.28 -2.17
CA THR A 42 -16.18 -10.30 -1.06
C THR A 42 -17.29 -9.27 -1.21
N LEU A 43 -18.03 -9.32 -2.32
CA LEU A 43 -19.08 -8.38 -2.72
C LEU A 43 -18.63 -6.91 -2.81
N ARG A 44 -17.32 -6.65 -2.76
CA ARG A 44 -16.77 -5.29 -2.91
C ARG A 44 -17.14 -4.70 -4.28
N TRP A 45 -17.28 -3.39 -4.31
CA TRP A 45 -17.37 -2.62 -5.55
C TRP A 45 -16.14 -2.90 -6.41
N ALA A 46 -16.34 -3.05 -7.72
CA ALA A 46 -15.26 -3.23 -8.69
C ALA A 46 -15.35 -2.18 -9.80
N GLY A 47 -14.20 -1.83 -10.37
CA GLY A 47 -14.13 -0.87 -11.46
C GLY A 47 -14.59 -1.47 -12.80
N LYS A 48 -15.40 -0.72 -13.55
CA LYS A 48 -15.89 -1.07 -14.89
C LYS A 48 -15.55 0.04 -15.90
N GLY A 49 -14.94 -0.32 -17.03
CA GLY A 49 -14.38 0.63 -17.98
C GLY A 49 -13.17 1.35 -17.37
N PHE A 50 -13.26 2.66 -17.16
CA PHE A 50 -12.28 3.38 -16.34
C PHE A 50 -12.37 2.93 -14.86
N GLN A 51 -11.25 2.44 -14.31
CA GLN A 51 -11.18 1.90 -12.95
C GLN A 51 -10.52 2.91 -11.98
N PRO A 52 -11.29 3.81 -11.33
CA PRO A 52 -10.73 4.84 -10.45
C PRO A 52 -10.06 4.25 -9.19
N GLN A 53 -10.44 3.04 -8.79
CA GLN A 53 -9.86 2.31 -7.66
C GLN A 53 -8.40 1.86 -7.88
N ASN A 54 -7.95 1.78 -9.14
CA ASN A 54 -6.64 1.30 -9.52
C ASN A 54 -5.82 2.40 -10.20
N LEU A 55 -5.78 3.60 -9.61
CA LEU A 55 -4.91 4.68 -10.08
C LEU A 55 -3.55 4.61 -9.39
N ALA A 56 -2.50 4.89 -10.16
CA ALA A 56 -1.16 4.98 -9.59
C ALA A 56 -1.13 6.11 -8.55
N ARG A 57 -0.36 5.93 -7.47
CA ARG A 57 -0.20 6.98 -6.45
C ARG A 57 0.56 8.20 -6.98
N GLY A 58 1.23 8.06 -8.12
CA GLY A 58 2.07 9.09 -8.73
C GLY A 58 3.52 9.01 -8.23
N TYR A 59 4.44 9.44 -9.08
CA TYR A 59 5.87 9.62 -8.76
C TYR A 59 6.20 11.10 -8.51
N TYR A 60 5.43 11.99 -9.13
CA TYR A 60 5.58 13.44 -9.01
C TYR A 60 4.38 14.01 -8.27
N HIS A 61 4.61 15.03 -7.44
CA HIS A 61 3.62 15.65 -6.57
C HIS A 61 3.70 17.18 -6.64
N ASP A 62 2.62 17.84 -6.24
CA ASP A 62 2.51 19.29 -6.05
C ASP A 62 3.10 20.11 -7.23
N ASP A 63 3.97 21.08 -6.94
CA ASP A 63 4.56 21.98 -7.93
C ASP A 63 5.37 21.25 -9.03
N GLU A 64 6.01 20.12 -8.71
CA GLU A 64 6.69 19.32 -9.74
C GLU A 64 5.69 18.69 -10.71
N LEU A 65 4.54 18.24 -10.21
CA LEU A 65 3.48 17.68 -11.04
C LEU A 65 2.89 18.77 -11.95
N ASP A 66 2.64 19.97 -11.44
CA ASP A 66 2.10 21.10 -12.21
C ASP A 66 3.06 21.53 -13.34
N LYS A 67 4.36 21.65 -13.02
CA LYS A 67 5.41 21.89 -14.02
C LYS A 67 5.46 20.78 -15.05
N GLY A 68 5.30 19.53 -14.61
CA GLY A 68 5.23 18.35 -15.47
C GLY A 68 4.04 18.39 -16.42
N ILE A 69 2.85 18.71 -15.93
CA ILE A 69 1.62 18.86 -16.74
C ILE A 69 1.83 19.94 -17.81
N SER A 70 2.33 21.11 -17.42
CA SER A 70 2.63 22.22 -18.36
C SER A 70 3.62 21.79 -19.44
N ALA A 71 4.65 21.02 -19.08
CA ALA A 71 5.64 20.51 -20.02
C ALA A 71 5.07 19.42 -20.94
N LEU A 72 4.17 18.56 -20.44
CA LEU A 72 3.46 17.55 -21.25
C LEU A 72 2.60 18.23 -22.31
N LEU A 73 1.77 19.20 -21.91
CA LEU A 73 0.89 19.94 -22.82
C LEU A 73 1.66 20.69 -23.92
N LYS A 74 2.88 21.14 -23.62
CA LYS A 74 3.77 21.83 -24.57
C LYS A 74 4.64 20.88 -25.41
N GLY A 75 4.52 19.56 -25.22
CA GLY A 75 5.34 18.55 -25.91
C GLY A 75 6.83 18.56 -25.48
N ARG A 76 7.16 19.16 -24.33
CA ARG A 76 8.54 19.35 -23.84
C ARG A 76 8.88 18.52 -22.60
N ALA A 77 7.97 17.66 -22.13
CA ALA A 77 8.17 16.84 -20.93
C ALA A 77 9.45 15.98 -20.98
N HIS A 78 9.80 15.43 -22.15
CA HIS A 78 10.99 14.60 -22.36
C HIS A 78 12.31 15.29 -21.99
N ARG A 79 12.33 16.64 -21.90
CA ARG A 79 13.54 17.41 -21.58
C ARG A 79 13.91 17.37 -20.10
N ARG A 80 12.94 17.10 -19.22
CA ARG A 80 13.11 17.22 -17.76
C ARG A 80 12.51 16.05 -16.97
N PHE A 81 11.57 15.32 -17.55
CA PHE A 81 10.81 14.29 -16.85
C PHE A 81 10.89 12.95 -17.57
N ASP A 82 10.80 11.88 -16.79
CA ASP A 82 10.46 10.57 -17.32
C ASP A 82 8.99 10.61 -17.77
N VAL A 83 8.77 10.62 -19.08
CA VAL A 83 7.44 10.78 -19.67
C VAL A 83 6.48 9.66 -19.23
N ALA A 84 6.97 8.44 -19.01
CA ALA A 84 6.12 7.33 -18.59
C ALA A 84 5.67 7.50 -17.12
N LYS A 85 6.60 7.86 -16.23
CA LYS A 85 6.26 8.15 -14.82
C LYS A 85 5.39 9.40 -14.68
N LEU A 86 5.64 10.41 -15.51
CA LEU A 86 4.89 11.65 -15.49
C LEU A 86 3.46 11.42 -15.97
N THR A 87 3.28 10.79 -17.14
CA THR A 87 1.95 10.45 -17.66
C THR A 87 1.16 9.56 -16.69
N ALA A 88 1.83 8.70 -15.93
CA ALA A 88 1.20 7.92 -14.87
C ALA A 88 0.73 8.76 -13.67
N SER A 89 1.50 9.78 -13.32
CA SER A 89 1.20 10.68 -12.20
C SER A 89 0.06 11.64 -12.52
N THR A 90 -0.08 12.02 -13.79
CA THR A 90 -1.10 12.99 -14.23
C THR A 90 -2.49 12.41 -14.47
N VAL A 91 -2.66 11.07 -14.50
CA VAL A 91 -3.97 10.44 -14.76
C VAL A 91 -5.03 10.89 -13.75
N ARG A 92 -4.65 11.00 -12.46
CA ARG A 92 -5.58 11.44 -11.41
C ARG A 92 -5.97 12.91 -11.59
N SER A 93 -5.05 13.74 -12.09
CA SER A 93 -5.29 15.18 -12.37
C SER A 93 -6.27 15.42 -13.53
N CYS A 94 -6.62 14.40 -14.31
CA CYS A 94 -7.69 14.49 -15.30
C CYS A 94 -9.10 14.46 -14.68
N ILE A 95 -9.21 14.11 -13.40
CA ILE A 95 -10.48 14.12 -12.67
C ILE A 95 -10.54 15.43 -11.90
N ILE A 96 -11.34 16.37 -12.38
CA ILE A 96 -11.50 17.72 -11.81
C ILE A 96 -12.91 17.90 -11.25
N PRO A 97 -13.09 18.70 -10.18
CA PRO A 97 -14.41 19.09 -9.72
C PRO A 97 -15.03 20.05 -10.75
N GLU A 98 -16.35 20.21 -10.66
CA GLU A 98 -17.06 21.27 -11.37
C GLU A 98 -16.61 22.66 -10.88
N ASP A 99 -16.77 23.68 -11.72
CA ASP A 99 -16.45 25.06 -11.37
C ASP A 99 -17.15 25.49 -10.07
N GLY A 100 -16.40 26.11 -9.17
CA GLY A 100 -16.89 26.50 -7.84
C GLY A 100 -17.04 25.34 -6.83
N CYS A 101 -16.77 24.10 -7.23
CA CYS A 101 -16.81 22.93 -6.36
C CYS A 101 -15.40 22.44 -5.96
N LYS A 102 -15.36 21.61 -4.93
CA LYS A 102 -14.13 20.90 -4.48
C LYS A 102 -14.43 19.43 -4.23
N PHE A 103 -13.44 18.57 -4.43
CA PHE A 103 -13.53 17.20 -3.97
C PHE A 103 -13.31 17.10 -2.47
N VAL A 104 -14.10 16.25 -1.83
CA VAL A 104 -13.91 15.84 -0.43
C VAL A 104 -13.56 14.36 -0.46
N VAL A 105 -12.39 14.03 0.08
CA VAL A 105 -11.90 12.65 0.16
C VAL A 105 -11.96 12.20 1.62
N ALA A 106 -12.64 11.08 1.86
CA ALA A 106 -12.68 10.42 3.15
C ALA A 106 -12.20 8.98 2.96
N ASP A 107 -11.36 8.50 3.88
CA ASP A 107 -10.82 7.14 3.88
C ASP A 107 -10.90 6.55 5.28
N TYR A 108 -11.22 5.25 5.36
CA TYR A 108 -11.28 4.58 6.65
C TYR A 108 -9.88 4.19 7.11
N SER A 109 -9.46 4.76 8.23
CA SER A 109 -8.14 4.49 8.81
C SER A 109 -8.04 3.07 9.36
N ASN A 110 -7.30 2.23 8.63
CA ASN A 110 -7.02 0.83 8.96
C ASN A 110 -8.29 -0.02 9.22
N VAL A 111 -9.28 0.09 8.33
CA VAL A 111 -10.55 -0.64 8.47
C VAL A 111 -10.39 -2.16 8.52
N GLU A 112 -9.48 -2.72 7.73
CA GLU A 112 -9.24 -4.16 7.69
C GLU A 112 -8.61 -4.65 9.00
N GLY A 113 -7.57 -3.96 9.51
CA GLY A 113 -6.95 -4.32 10.79
C GLY A 113 -7.92 -4.22 11.97
N ARG A 114 -8.76 -3.17 12.00
CA ARG A 114 -9.80 -3.01 13.02
C ARG A 114 -10.86 -4.11 12.95
N GLY A 115 -11.31 -4.44 11.73
CA GLY A 115 -12.30 -5.49 11.51
C GLY A 115 -11.79 -6.86 11.91
N LEU A 116 -10.54 -7.18 11.56
CA LEU A 116 -9.89 -8.44 11.92
C LEU A 116 -9.72 -8.58 13.43
N ALA A 117 -9.14 -7.57 14.10
CA ALA A 117 -8.96 -7.58 15.55
C ALA A 117 -10.29 -7.74 16.32
N PHE A 118 -11.36 -7.10 15.82
CA PHE A 118 -12.69 -7.24 16.39
C PHE A 118 -13.25 -8.65 16.21
N LEU A 119 -13.13 -9.23 15.02
CA LEU A 119 -13.65 -10.58 14.73
C LEU A 119 -12.84 -11.68 15.43
N SER A 120 -11.54 -11.49 15.62
CA SER A 120 -10.66 -12.43 16.33
C SER A 120 -10.72 -12.31 17.85
N GLY A 121 -11.28 -11.21 18.38
CA GLY A 121 -11.26 -10.92 19.82
C GLY A 121 -9.88 -10.53 20.33
N GLU A 122 -9.03 -9.94 19.48
CA GLU A 122 -7.67 -9.53 19.85
C GLU A 122 -7.67 -8.20 20.63
N GLU A 123 -7.87 -8.28 21.95
CA GLU A 123 -7.95 -7.09 22.81
C GLU A 123 -6.68 -6.23 22.75
N THR A 124 -5.50 -6.80 22.59
CA THR A 124 -4.25 -6.02 22.49
C THR A 124 -4.22 -5.09 21.26
N ALA A 125 -4.71 -5.56 20.12
CA ALA A 125 -4.82 -4.73 18.92
C ALA A 125 -5.95 -3.70 19.07
N LEU A 126 -7.08 -4.10 19.65
CA LEU A 126 -8.20 -3.20 19.94
C LEU A 126 -7.80 -2.07 20.89
N ASP A 127 -7.05 -2.35 21.95
CA ASP A 127 -6.55 -1.36 22.89
C ASP A 127 -5.56 -0.40 22.23
N THR A 128 -4.69 -0.91 21.35
CA THR A 128 -3.81 -0.06 20.54
C THR A 128 -4.62 0.92 19.70
N PHE A 129 -5.70 0.46 19.08
CA PHE A 129 -6.61 1.31 18.32
C PHE A 129 -7.40 2.30 19.18
N ARG A 130 -7.84 1.90 20.37
CA ARG A 130 -8.54 2.77 21.35
C ARG A 130 -7.61 3.88 21.87
N ALA A 131 -6.32 3.58 22.04
CA ALA A 131 -5.30 4.53 22.42
C ALA A 131 -4.89 5.51 21.29
N GLY A 132 -5.44 5.35 20.08
CA GLY A 132 -5.12 6.22 18.93
C GLY A 132 -3.71 5.96 18.34
N LEU A 133 -3.08 4.85 18.70
CA LEU A 133 -1.75 4.48 18.22
C LEU A 133 -1.82 3.88 16.81
N ASP A 134 -0.72 4.03 16.07
CA ASP A 134 -0.58 3.39 14.75
C ASP A 134 -0.10 1.95 14.96
N ILE A 135 -1.00 0.98 14.81
CA ILE A 135 -0.69 -0.44 14.98
C ILE A 135 0.50 -0.89 14.12
N TYR A 136 0.70 -0.31 12.93
CA TYR A 136 1.82 -0.68 12.07
C TYR A 136 3.16 -0.23 12.67
N CYS A 137 3.19 0.94 13.31
CA CYS A 137 4.35 1.41 14.05
C CYS A 137 4.57 0.59 15.33
N VAL A 138 3.51 0.17 16.01
CA VAL A 138 3.60 -0.69 17.19
C VAL A 138 4.17 -2.07 16.82
N THR A 139 3.65 -2.69 15.75
CA THR A 139 4.15 -3.97 15.23
C THR A 139 5.62 -3.84 14.81
N ALA A 140 5.97 -2.79 14.06
CA ALA A 140 7.36 -2.55 13.69
C ALA A 140 8.26 -2.26 14.92
N GLY A 141 7.77 -1.52 15.90
CA GLY A 141 8.50 -1.21 17.13
C GLY A 141 8.86 -2.48 17.91
N LYS A 142 7.95 -3.45 17.97
CA LYS A 142 8.23 -4.77 18.54
C LYS A 142 9.27 -5.56 17.74
N MET A 143 9.24 -5.48 16.42
CA MET A 143 10.18 -6.19 15.54
C MET A 143 11.61 -5.64 15.62
N PHE A 144 11.74 -4.30 15.66
CA PHE A 144 13.01 -3.60 15.57
C PHE A 144 13.52 -3.04 16.90
N GLY A 145 12.75 -3.18 18.00
CA GLY A 145 13.11 -2.63 19.31
C GLY A 145 13.11 -1.10 19.34
N MET A 146 12.22 -0.48 18.56
CA MET A 146 12.16 0.98 18.38
C MET A 146 10.85 1.55 18.93
N ASP A 147 10.89 2.82 19.32
CA ASP A 147 9.70 3.54 19.75
C ASP A 147 8.73 3.77 18.57
N PRO A 148 7.42 3.46 18.73
CA PRO A 148 6.43 3.64 17.66
C PRO A 148 6.26 5.09 17.17
N ASP A 149 6.43 6.09 18.04
CA ASP A 149 6.31 7.50 17.65
C ASP A 149 7.52 7.96 16.86
N ASP A 150 8.72 7.46 17.19
CA ASP A 150 9.92 7.68 16.40
C ASP A 150 9.81 7.04 15.01
N ILE A 151 9.28 5.81 14.93
CA ILE A 151 8.99 5.15 13.65
C ILE A 151 8.03 5.99 12.81
N LYS A 152 6.94 6.47 13.43
CA LYS A 152 5.92 7.27 12.75
C LYS A 152 6.48 8.57 12.16
N LYS A 153 7.39 9.23 12.88
CA LYS A 153 7.97 10.52 12.47
C LYS A 153 9.09 10.35 11.45
N ASN A 154 10.02 9.44 11.71
CA ASN A 154 11.33 9.42 11.05
C ASN A 154 11.55 8.19 10.16
N PHE A 155 10.85 7.08 10.39
CA PHE A 155 11.14 5.80 9.73
C PHE A 155 9.92 5.23 8.98
N LYS A 156 9.47 5.97 7.96
CA LYS A 156 8.32 5.58 7.13
C LYS A 156 8.50 4.22 6.45
N ASP A 157 9.72 3.85 6.09
CA ASP A 157 10.01 2.56 5.46
C ASP A 157 9.85 1.40 6.45
N ILE A 158 10.30 1.59 7.70
CA ILE A 158 10.10 0.63 8.79
C ILE A 158 8.60 0.46 9.09
N ARG A 159 7.83 1.55 9.06
CA ARG A 159 6.37 1.49 9.16
C ARG A 159 5.73 0.69 8.02
N GLN A 160 6.26 0.75 6.78
CA GLN A 160 5.74 -0.06 5.67
C GLN A 160 5.97 -1.56 5.92
N ILE A 161 7.11 -1.92 6.51
CA ILE A 161 7.39 -3.29 6.91
C ILE A 161 6.37 -3.77 7.93
N GLY A 162 6.15 -3.01 9.02
CA GLY A 162 5.15 -3.34 10.03
C GLY A 162 3.75 -3.50 9.44
N LYS A 163 3.36 -2.58 8.55
CA LYS A 163 2.08 -2.66 7.82
C LYS A 163 1.95 -3.95 7.05
N ALA A 164 3.00 -4.34 6.33
CA ALA A 164 2.91 -5.44 5.41
C ALA A 164 3.01 -6.80 6.15
N CYS A 165 3.67 -6.87 7.31
CA CYS A 165 3.54 -7.97 8.26
C CYS A 165 2.11 -8.11 8.78
N GLU A 166 1.55 -7.03 9.31
CA GLU A 166 0.21 -7.00 9.92
C GLU A 166 -0.86 -7.51 8.93
N LEU A 167 -0.83 -7.00 7.71
CA LEU A 167 -1.77 -7.40 6.67
C LEU A 167 -1.51 -8.83 6.19
N ALA A 168 -0.25 -9.23 5.95
CA ALA A 168 0.06 -10.56 5.45
C ALA A 168 -0.40 -11.66 6.43
N LEU A 169 -0.16 -11.47 7.73
CA LEU A 169 -0.60 -12.41 8.75
C LEU A 169 -2.13 -12.44 8.89
N GLY A 170 -2.80 -11.28 8.74
CA GLY A 170 -4.26 -11.19 8.71
C GLY A 170 -4.93 -11.92 7.54
N TYR A 171 -4.21 -12.16 6.44
CA TYR A 171 -4.66 -12.98 5.31
C TYR A 171 -4.14 -14.43 5.38
N GLU A 172 -3.96 -14.96 6.60
CA GLU A 172 -3.49 -16.33 6.85
C GLU A 172 -2.09 -16.61 6.29
N GLY A 173 -1.23 -15.59 6.26
CA GLY A 173 0.16 -15.72 5.85
C GLY A 173 0.95 -16.67 6.76
N GLY A 174 1.13 -17.92 6.32
CA GLY A 174 1.95 -18.90 7.03
C GLY A 174 3.46 -18.65 6.94
N VAL A 175 4.25 -19.57 7.49
CA VAL A 175 5.73 -19.46 7.58
C VAL A 175 6.37 -19.19 6.21
N GLY A 176 5.94 -19.87 5.14
CA GLY A 176 6.50 -19.67 3.79
C GLY A 176 6.24 -18.27 3.22
N ALA A 177 5.06 -17.70 3.47
CA ALA A 177 4.73 -16.34 3.08
C ALA A 177 5.59 -15.33 3.87
N PHE A 178 5.77 -15.57 5.17
CA PHE A 178 6.63 -14.75 6.03
C PHE A 178 8.10 -14.76 5.59
N VAL A 179 8.65 -15.91 5.19
CA VAL A 179 10.03 -16.00 4.67
C VAL A 179 10.19 -15.24 3.36
N THR A 180 9.22 -15.36 2.46
CA THR A 180 9.23 -14.64 1.17
C THR A 180 9.14 -13.12 1.39
N PHE A 181 8.29 -12.71 2.32
CA PHE A 181 8.15 -11.33 2.76
C PHE A 181 9.45 -10.78 3.33
N ALA A 182 10.09 -11.54 4.25
CA ALA A 182 11.35 -11.17 4.85
C ALA A 182 12.45 -10.98 3.80
N LYS A 183 12.53 -11.87 2.82
CA LYS A 183 13.47 -11.74 1.70
C LYS A 183 13.21 -10.48 0.86
N ASN A 184 11.95 -10.21 0.53
CA ASN A 184 11.58 -9.06 -0.30
C ASN A 184 11.83 -7.71 0.38
N LEU A 185 11.75 -7.67 1.70
CA LEU A 185 11.98 -6.46 2.49
C LEU A 185 13.37 -6.36 3.11
N GLY A 186 14.25 -7.33 2.83
CA GLY A 186 15.61 -7.34 3.38
C GLY A 186 15.66 -7.51 4.89
N LEU A 187 14.68 -8.22 5.48
CA LEU A 187 14.62 -8.46 6.92
C LEU A 187 15.66 -9.51 7.36
N ASN A 188 16.44 -9.17 8.37
CA ASN A 188 17.30 -10.11 9.08
C ASN A 188 16.51 -10.82 10.18
N LEU A 189 16.00 -12.01 9.88
CA LEU A 189 15.18 -12.79 10.80
C LEU A 189 15.92 -13.21 12.08
N ILE A 190 17.25 -13.41 12.01
CA ILE A 190 18.06 -13.79 13.17
C ILE A 190 18.16 -12.62 14.16
N GLU A 191 18.43 -11.43 13.63
CA GLU A 191 18.52 -10.22 14.43
C GLU A 191 17.17 -9.86 15.04
N MET A 192 16.10 -9.93 14.25
CA MET A 192 14.73 -9.73 14.74
C MET A 192 14.38 -10.71 15.86
N ALA A 193 14.73 -12.00 15.73
CA ALA A 193 14.50 -12.99 16.79
C ALA A 193 15.25 -12.65 18.08
N LYS A 194 16.47 -12.12 18.00
CA LYS A 194 17.24 -11.65 19.16
C LYS A 194 16.57 -10.44 19.81
N THR A 195 16.13 -9.46 19.02
CA THR A 195 15.43 -8.27 19.51
C THR A 195 14.12 -8.62 20.20
N MET A 196 13.40 -9.60 19.67
CA MET A 196 12.14 -10.06 20.23
C MET A 196 12.31 -11.03 21.40
N ALA A 197 13.53 -11.45 21.76
CA ALA A 197 13.76 -12.41 22.84
C ALA A 197 13.10 -11.96 24.16
N GLY A 198 12.32 -12.85 24.78
CA GLY A 198 11.59 -12.56 26.02
C GLY A 198 10.31 -11.73 25.86
N THR A 199 9.94 -11.31 24.65
CA THR A 199 8.66 -10.60 24.41
C THR A 199 7.44 -11.53 24.36
N PHE A 200 7.67 -12.81 24.10
CA PHE A 200 6.64 -13.86 24.11
C PHE A 200 6.76 -14.76 25.35
N PRO A 201 5.66 -15.40 25.79
CA PRO A 201 5.70 -16.36 26.89
C PRO A 201 6.71 -17.51 26.67
N ASP A 202 7.32 -17.99 27.74
CA ASP A 202 8.38 -19.02 27.70
C ASP A 202 7.98 -20.30 26.97
N HIS A 203 6.70 -20.68 27.03
CA HIS A 203 6.20 -21.87 26.35
C HIS A 203 6.27 -21.75 24.82
N ILE A 204 6.14 -20.53 24.27
CA ILE A 204 6.30 -20.26 22.84
C ILE A 204 7.76 -20.42 22.45
N TRP A 205 8.69 -19.82 23.19
CA TRP A 205 10.13 -19.97 22.96
C TRP A 205 10.59 -21.42 23.04
N THR A 206 10.05 -22.17 24.00
CA THR A 206 10.34 -23.60 24.18
C THR A 206 9.81 -24.42 23.00
N ALA A 207 8.64 -24.09 22.45
CA ALA A 207 8.13 -24.74 21.25
C ALA A 207 8.99 -24.42 20.02
N THR A 208 9.39 -23.15 19.85
CA THR A 208 10.26 -22.72 18.75
C THR A 208 11.64 -23.38 18.82
N ALA A 209 12.25 -23.47 20.00
CA ALA A 209 13.54 -24.14 20.18
C ALA A 209 13.49 -25.62 19.79
N ARG A 210 12.41 -26.33 20.18
CA ARG A 210 12.17 -27.71 19.75
C ARG A 210 12.02 -27.84 18.24
N GLY A 211 11.27 -26.93 17.61
CA GLY A 211 11.12 -26.89 16.15
C GLY A 211 12.44 -26.60 15.42
N TYR A 212 13.26 -25.70 15.96
CA TYR A 212 14.58 -25.40 15.42
C TYR A 212 15.53 -26.59 15.49
N GLU A 213 15.61 -27.29 16.64
CA GLU A 213 16.44 -28.49 16.75
C GLU A 213 15.97 -29.60 15.81
N TRP A 214 14.65 -29.81 15.66
CA TRP A 214 14.13 -30.77 14.69
C TRP A 214 14.55 -30.42 13.25
N ALA A 215 14.45 -29.15 12.87
CA ALA A 215 14.82 -28.69 11.53
C ALA A 215 16.35 -28.70 11.28
N ARG A 216 17.17 -28.58 12.33
CA ARG A 216 18.64 -28.61 12.24
C ARG A 216 19.19 -30.01 12.00
N ILE A 217 18.45 -31.04 12.41
CA ILE A 217 18.84 -32.45 12.32
C ILE A 217 18.41 -33.07 10.97
N GLN A 218 17.51 -32.41 10.24
CA GLN A 218 17.10 -32.75 8.86
C GLN A 218 18.10 -32.19 7.84
#